data_AF-A0A495IKK6-F1
#
_entry.id   AF-A0A495IKK6-F1
#
_cell.length_a   1.000
_cell.length_b   1.000
_cell.length_c   1.000
_cell.angle_alpha   90.00
_cell.angle_beta   90.00
_cell.angle_gamma   90.00
#
_symmetry.space_group_name_H-M   'P 1'
#
loop_
_entity.id
_entity.type
_entity.pdbx_description
1 polymer ?
#
loop_
_entity_poly.entity_id
_entity_poly.type
_entity_poly.pdbx_seq_one_letter_code
_entity_poly.pdbx_strand_id
1 'polypeptide(L)' 'MKSLTDYGCQLVKNYDPFSSISMSKQSGILSGGKATYKCYVVVKRGVPSPWGQISTSTRSAYQYMTAAGSGVTAHGWQ' A
#
# COMPACT_ATOMS: atom_id res chain seq x y z
N MET A 1 -12.81 -11.04 -17.51
CA MET A 1 -12.15 -10.13 -16.54
C MET A 1 -11.03 -9.43 -17.27
N LYS A 2 -10.90 -8.10 -17.19
CA LYS A 2 -9.84 -7.35 -17.89
C LYS A 2 -8.81 -6.85 -16.88
N SER A 3 -7.53 -6.85 -17.24
CA SER A 3 -6.49 -6.18 -16.44
C SER A 3 -6.60 -4.67 -16.61
N LEU A 4 -6.25 -3.91 -15.58
CA LEU A 4 -6.01 -2.47 -15.74
C LEU A 4 -4.74 -2.26 -16.58
N THR A 5 -4.78 -1.29 -17.50
CA THR A 5 -3.62 -0.93 -18.33
C THR A 5 -2.52 -0.29 -17.51
N ASP A 6 -2.89 0.60 -16.58
CA ASP A 6 -1.97 1.20 -15.62
C ASP A 6 -2.70 1.66 -14.35
N TYR A 7 -1.96 1.77 -13.25
CA TYR A 7 -2.36 2.33 -11.96
C TYR A 7 -1.10 2.68 -11.15
N GLY A 8 -1.19 3.64 -10.23
CA GLY A 8 -0.06 4.10 -9.43
C GLY A 8 -0.12 3.63 -7.98
N CYS A 9 1.04 3.25 -7.43
CA CYS A 9 1.25 3.09 -5.99
C CYS A 9 2.37 4.06 -5.59
N GLN A 10 2.01 5.17 -4.95
CA GLN A 10 2.94 6.24 -4.63
C GLN A 10 2.84 6.62 -3.15
N LEU A 11 4.00 6.70 -2.50
CA LEU A 11 4.12 7.33 -1.19
C LEU A 11 4.16 8.84 -1.39
N VAL A 12 3.12 9.54 -0.93
CA VAL A 12 3.05 11.01 -1.02
C VAL A 12 3.91 11.67 0.04
N LYS A 13 3.89 11.14 1.28
CA LYS A 13 4.63 11.71 2.40
C LYS A 13 4.89 10.67 3.48
N ASN A 14 6.08 10.74 4.08
CA ASN A 14 6.42 10.02 5.30
C ASN A 14 6.72 11.04 6.39
N TYR A 15 6.06 10.92 7.54
CA TYR A 15 6.24 11.81 8.69
C TYR A 15 7.08 11.20 9.80
N ASP A 16 7.38 9.89 9.73
CA ASP A 16 8.17 9.18 10.74
C ASP A 16 9.61 8.98 10.23
N PRO A 17 10.59 9.74 10.75
CA PRO A 17 11.98 9.71 10.28
C PRO A 17 12.70 8.41 10.64
N PHE A 18 12.14 7.59 11.53
CA PHE A 18 12.68 6.29 11.91
C PHE A 18 12.00 5.14 11.15
N SER A 19 11.19 5.47 10.15
CA SER A 19 10.52 4.50 9.28
C SER A 19 10.93 4.66 7.82
N SER A 20 11.04 3.53 7.14
CA SER A 20 11.17 3.43 5.69
C SER A 20 9.93 2.73 5.15
N ILE A 21 9.27 3.37 4.20
CA ILE A 21 8.04 2.87 3.57
C ILE A 21 8.35 2.60 2.10
N SER A 22 8.08 1.40 1.62
CA SER A 22 8.10 1.06 0.21
C SER A 22 6.74 0.57 -0.27
N MET A 23 6.43 0.86 -1.52
CA MET A 23 5.18 0.46 -2.16
C MET A 23 5.47 -0.18 -3.52
N SER A 24 4.74 -1.23 -3.87
CA SER A 24 4.79 -1.84 -5.20
C SER A 24 3.39 -2.15 -5.74
N LYS A 25 3.26 -2.10 -7.06
CA LYS A 25 2.05 -2.53 -7.78
C LYS A 25 1.90 -4.04 -7.61
N GLN A 26 0.70 -4.52 -7.26
CA GLN A 26 0.44 -5.95 -7.10
C GLN A 26 -0.57 -6.49 -8.11
N SER A 27 -1.79 -5.97 -8.12
CA SER A 27 -2.82 -6.40 -9.05
C SER A 27 -3.78 -5.27 -9.41
N GLY A 28 -4.36 -5.37 -10.61
CA GLY A 28 -5.33 -4.40 -11.12
C GLY A 28 -6.34 -5.11 -12.01
N ILE A 29 -7.61 -5.06 -11.62
CA ILE A 29 -8.71 -5.79 -12.26
C ILE A 29 -9.82 -4.81 -12.60
N LEU A 30 -10.34 -4.90 -13.81
CA LEU A 30 -11.56 -4.25 -14.28
C LEU A 30 -12.66 -5.30 -14.47
N SER A 31 -13.73 -5.18 -13.69
CA SER A 31 -14.89 -6.08 -13.74
C SER A 31 -16.18 -5.36 -13.35
N GLY A 32 -17.28 -5.60 -14.07
CA GLY A 32 -18.60 -5.06 -13.72
C GLY A 32 -18.66 -3.54 -13.60
N GLY A 33 -17.90 -2.81 -14.44
CA GLY A 33 -17.80 -1.34 -14.39
C GLY A 33 -16.97 -0.80 -13.21
N LYS A 34 -16.27 -1.67 -12.47
CA LYS A 34 -15.45 -1.32 -11.32
C LYS A 34 -13.98 -1.66 -11.57
N ALA A 35 -13.10 -0.70 -11.32
CA ALA A 35 -11.66 -0.88 -11.30
C ALA A 35 -11.22 -1.16 -9.85
N THR A 36 -10.63 -2.32 -9.59
CA THR A 36 -10.03 -2.67 -8.30
C THR A 36 -8.53 -2.84 -8.47
N TYR A 37 -7.74 -2.15 -7.67
CA TYR A 37 -6.29 -2.30 -7.68
C TYR A 37 -5.73 -2.47 -6.27
N LYS A 38 -4.55 -3.10 -6.18
CA LYS A 38 -3.84 -3.39 -4.94
C LYS A 38 -2.41 -2.89 -5.00
N CYS A 39 -2.00 -2.22 -3.93
CA CYS A 39 -0.64 -1.80 -3.66
C CYS A 39 -0.11 -2.61 -2.48
N TYR A 40 1.02 -3.28 -2.65
CA TYR A 40 1.72 -3.89 -1.52
C TYR A 40 2.56 -2.83 -0.82
N VAL A 41 2.37 -2.69 0.49
CA VAL A 41 3.04 -1.69 1.30
C VAL A 41 3.91 -2.41 2.32
N VAL A 42 5.16 -2.01 2.44
CA VAL A 42 6.10 -2.49 3.45
C VAL A 42 6.57 -1.31 4.27
N VAL A 43 6.40 -1.39 5.59
CA VAL A 43 6.86 -0.41 6.55
C VAL A 43 7.94 -1.06 7.42
N LYS A 44 9.15 -0.54 7.34
CA LYS A 44 10.27 -0.90 8.22
C LYS A 44 10.43 0.22 9.24
N ARG A 45 10.30 -0.07 10.53
CA ARG A 45 10.54 0.89 11.61
C ARG A 45 11.75 0.44 12.43
N GLY A 46 12.74 1.32 12.56
CA GLY A 46 13.81 1.16 13.54
C GLY A 46 13.37 1.75 14.87
N VAL A 47 13.26 0.95 15.92
CA VAL A 47 13.04 1.43 17.28
C VAL A 47 14.35 1.29 18.05
N PRO A 48 14.93 2.38 18.57
CA PRO A 48 16.06 2.30 19.48
C PRO A 48 15.68 1.45 20.70
N SER A 49 16.38 0.35 20.93
CA SER A 49 16.19 -0.42 22.16
C SER A 49 16.98 0.21 23.32
N PRO A 50 16.54 0.03 24.58
CA PRO A 50 17.29 0.49 25.75
C PRO A 50 18.73 -0.05 25.85
N TRP A 51 19.05 -1.09 25.10
CA TRP A 51 20.34 -1.80 25.12
C TRP A 51 21.28 -1.38 23.99
N GLY A 52 21.00 -0.27 23.30
CA GLY A 52 21.85 0.28 22.23
C GLY A 52 21.74 -0.43 20.88
N GLN A 53 20.95 -1.50 20.78
CA GLN A 53 20.65 -2.17 19.51
C GLN A 53 19.43 -1.53 18.83
N ILE A 54 19.48 -1.33 17.51
CA ILE A 54 18.30 -0.91 16.74
C ILE A 54 17.47 -2.16 16.44
N SER A 55 16.32 -2.30 17.10
CA SER A 55 15.35 -3.33 16.73
C SER A 55 14.59 -2.86 15.49
N THR A 56 14.65 -3.63 14.40
CA THR A 56 13.89 -3.33 13.19
C THR A 56 12.62 -4.17 13.15
N SER A 57 11.46 -3.51 13.11
CA SER A 57 10.17 -4.16 12.89
C SER A 57 9.75 -3.94 11.44
N THR A 58 9.41 -5.02 10.74
CA THR A 58 8.86 -4.96 9.39
C THR A 58 7.40 -5.39 9.42
N ARG A 59 6.51 -4.55 8.92
CA ARG A 59 5.09 -4.85 8.69
C ARG A 59 4.77 -4.68 7.22
N SER A 60 3.95 -5.55 6.67
CA SER A 60 3.48 -5.43 5.31
C SER A 60 2.02 -5.81 5.18
N ALA A 61 1.35 -5.17 4.23
CA ALA A 61 -0.07 -5.36 3.94
C ALA A 61 -0.39 -4.91 2.51
N TYR A 62 -1.50 -5.38 1.97
CA TYR A 62 -2.06 -4.91 0.73
C TYR A 62 -3.08 -3.81 1.01
N GLN A 63 -2.80 -2.61 0.51
CA GLN A 63 -3.82 -1.59 0.39
C GLN A 63 -4.61 -1.85 -0.90
N TYR A 64 -5.93 -1.97 -0.82
CA TYR A 64 -6.78 -2.07 -2.01
C TYR A 64 -7.70 -0.86 -2.13
N MET A 65 -8.09 -0.57 -3.37
CA MET A 65 -9.13 0.41 -3.69
C MET A 65 -9.95 -0.08 -4.87
N THR A 66 -11.27 0.10 -4.79
CA THR A 66 -12.23 -0.15 -5.85
C THR A 66 -12.95 1.14 -6.20
N ALA A 67 -12.86 1.55 -7.46
CA ALA A 67 -13.52 2.74 -7.99
C ALA A 67 -14.44 2.41 -9.18
N ALA A 68 -15.47 3.21 -9.36
CA ALA A 68 -16.39 3.19 -10.50
C ALA A 68 -16.63 4.64 -10.99
N GLY A 69 -17.47 4.82 -12.01
CA GLY A 69 -17.79 6.16 -12.53
C GLY A 69 -18.36 7.14 -11.49
N SER A 70 -18.98 6.63 -10.42
CA SER A 70 -19.47 7.44 -9.29
C SER A 70 -18.41 7.78 -8.23
N GLY A 71 -17.18 7.29 -8.37
CA GLY A 71 -16.09 7.47 -7.40
C GLY A 71 -15.64 6.19 -6.71
N VAL A 72 -15.06 6.34 -5.52
CA VAL A 72 -14.53 5.22 -4.71
C VAL A 72 -15.70 4.47 -4.05
N THR A 73 -15.73 3.16 -4.20
CA THR A 73 -16.80 2.28 -3.69
C THR A 73 -16.33 1.34 -2.58
N ALA A 74 -15.03 1.05 -2.51
CA ALA A 74 -14.42 0.30 -1.40
C ALA A 74 -12.92 0.62 -1.32
N HIS A 75 -12.36 0.58 -0.11
CA HIS A 75 -10.92 0.63 0.12
C HIS A 75 -10.58 0.03 1.48
N GLY A 76 -9.34 -0.42 1.68
CA GLY A 76 -8.93 -0.98 2.97
C GLY A 76 -7.56 -1.64 2.94
N TRP A 77 -7.23 -2.28 4.07
CA TRP A 77 -6.01 -3.04 4.29
C TRP A 77 -6.33 -4.54 4.38
N GLN A 78 -5.48 -5.36 3.77
CA GLN A 78 -5.58 -6.83 3.73
C GLN A 78 -4.22 -7.47 3.96
#